data_AF-A0A7Y2IMY9-F1
#
_entry.id   AF-A0A7Y2IMY9-F1
#
_cell.length_a   1.000
_cell.length_b   1.000
_cell.length_c   1.000
_cell.angle_alpha   90.00
_cell.angle_beta   90.00
_cell.angle_gamma   90.00
#
_symmetry.space_group_name_H-M   'P 1'
#
loop_
_entity.id
_entity.type
_entity.pdbx_description
1 polymer ?
#
loop_
_entity_poly.entity_id
_entity_poly.type
_entity_poly.pdbx_seq_one_letter_code
_entity_poly.pdbx_strand_id
1 'polypeptide(L)' 'MLVIKRIKTTYTLAGVAVDDRETVARVLEFHADFCPVARSIGGCIDITTEVEYV' A
#
# COMPACT_ATOMS: atom_id res chain seq x y z
N MET A 1 26.38 -6.75 -7.82
CA MET A 1 24.97 -7.02 -8.15
C MET A 1 24.11 -5.95 -7.48
N LEU A 2 23.24 -5.29 -8.22
CA LEU A 2 22.27 -4.34 -7.65
C LEU A 2 21.00 -5.11 -7.29
N VAL A 3 20.45 -4.87 -6.09
CA VAL A 3 19.22 -5.50 -5.61
C VAL A 3 18.30 -4.45 -5.03
N ILE A 4 17.00 -4.60 -5.26
CA ILE A 4 15.99 -3.76 -4.63
C ILE A 4 15.82 -4.22 -3.19
N LYS A 5 15.96 -3.30 -2.24
CA LYS A 5 15.79 -3.58 -0.81
C LYS A 5 14.46 -3.09 -0.23
N ARG A 6 13.90 -2.04 -0.85
CA ARG A 6 12.67 -1.41 -0.39
C ARG A 6 11.85 -0.90 -1.56
N ILE A 7 10.53 -1.01 -1.44
CA ILE A 7 9.54 -0.36 -2.29
C ILE A 7 8.58 0.41 -1.39
N LYS A 8 8.28 1.65 -1.77
CA LYS A 8 7.27 2.49 -1.11
C LYS A 8 6.20 2.83 -2.14
N THR A 9 4.95 2.61 -1.79
CA THR A 9 3.80 2.87 -2.65
C THR A 9 2.89 3.91 -2.00
N THR A 10 2.50 4.94 -2.75
CA THR A 10 1.56 5.95 -2.27
C THR A 10 0.31 5.92 -3.15
N TYR A 11 -0.85 5.69 -2.55
CA TYR A 11 -2.14 5.76 -3.22
C TYR A 11 -2.70 7.17 -3.11
N THR A 12 -2.91 7.82 -4.24
CA THR A 12 -3.60 9.11 -4.30
C THR A 12 -5.08 8.87 -4.63
N LEU A 13 -5.97 9.12 -3.68
CA LEU A 13 -7.40 8.87 -3.80
C LEU A 13 -8.18 10.18 -3.87
N ALA A 14 -8.90 10.37 -4.98
CA ALA A 14 -9.71 11.56 -5.21
C ALA A 14 -11.17 11.35 -4.76
N GLY A 15 -11.78 12.37 -4.16
CA GLY A 15 -13.23 12.39 -3.90
C GLY A 15 -13.70 11.44 -2.80
N VAL A 16 -12.81 11.02 -1.90
CA VAL A 16 -13.14 10.17 -0.74
C VAL A 16 -13.84 11.02 0.33
N ALA A 17 -15.06 10.64 0.71
CA ALA A 17 -15.77 11.28 1.82
C ALA A 17 -14.99 11.10 3.13
N VAL A 18 -15.09 12.05 4.06
CA VAL A 18 -14.34 11.99 5.33
C VAL A 18 -14.68 10.74 6.12
N ASP A 19 -15.96 10.36 6.16
CA ASP A 19 -16.45 9.14 6.82
C ASP A 19 -15.87 7.84 6.21
N ASP A 20 -15.49 7.84 4.94
CA ASP A 20 -14.93 6.66 4.27
C ASP A 20 -13.43 6.50 4.51
N ARG A 21 -12.73 7.52 5.03
CA ARG A 21 -11.26 7.48 5.23
C ARG A 21 -10.83 6.44 6.25
N GLU A 22 -11.65 6.15 7.26
CA GLU A 22 -11.38 5.07 8.22
C GLU A 22 -11.41 3.71 7.51
N THR A 23 -12.42 3.49 6.66
CA THR A 23 -12.54 2.27 5.86
C THR A 23 -11.33 2.09 4.95
N VAL A 24 -10.90 3.17 4.29
CA VAL A 24 -9.68 3.16 3.46
C VAL A 24 -8.45 2.78 4.28
N ALA A 25 -8.25 3.40 5.44
CA ALA A 25 -7.11 3.08 6.32
C ALA A 25 -7.10 1.60 6.70
N ARG A 26 -8.24 1.05 7.13
CA ARG A 26 -8.39 -0.36 7.51
C ARG A 26 -8.12 -1.30 6.35
N VAL A 27 -8.62 -1.00 5.15
CA VAL A 27 -8.37 -1.83 3.96
C VAL A 27 -6.88 -1.85 3.60
N LEU A 28 -6.20 -0.71 3.72
CA LEU A 28 -4.77 -0.61 3.41
C LEU A 28 -3.89 -1.40 4.39
N GLU A 29 -4.34 -1.66 5.62
CA GLU A 29 -3.60 -2.50 6.58
C GLU A 29 -3.39 -3.93 6.08
N PHE A 30 -4.37 -4.50 5.38
CA PHE A 30 -4.29 -5.87 4.86
C PHE A 30 -4.22 -5.95 3.33
N HIS A 31 -4.31 -4.84 2.61
CA HIS A 31 -4.27 -4.80 1.14
C HIS A 31 -3.04 -5.52 0.58
N ALA A 32 -1.87 -5.32 1.20
CA ALA A 32 -0.62 -5.92 0.77
C ALA A 32 -0.68 -7.46 0.75
N ASP A 33 -1.40 -8.08 1.70
CA ASP A 33 -1.55 -9.54 1.77
C ASP A 33 -2.38 -10.11 0.61
N PHE A 34 -3.22 -9.28 -0.02
CA PHE A 34 -4.01 -9.64 -1.19
C PHE A 34 -3.42 -9.15 -2.51
N CYS A 35 -2.41 -8.28 -2.47
CA CYS A 35 -1.76 -7.75 -3.66
C CYS A 35 -0.86 -8.83 -4.31
N PRO A 36 -1.10 -9.25 -5.56
CA PRO A 36 -0.31 -10.30 -6.21
C PRO A 36 1.16 -9.91 -6.35
N VAL A 37 1.44 -8.62 -6.56
CA VAL A 37 2.80 -8.08 -6.62
C VAL A 37 3.47 -8.24 -5.24
N ALA A 38 2.89 -7.66 -4.19
CA ALA A 38 3.47 -7.72 -2.85
C ALA A 38 3.68 -9.16 -2.37
N ARG A 39 2.75 -10.09 -2.66
CA ARG A 39 2.91 -11.51 -2.35
C ARG A 39 4.07 -12.17 -3.09
N SER A 40 4.31 -11.81 -4.36
CA SER A 40 5.36 -12.43 -5.18
C SER A 40 6.79 -12.02 -4.77
N ILE A 41 6.94 -10.85 -4.15
CA ILE A 41 8.25 -10.29 -3.75
C ILE A 41 8.38 -10.09 -2.23
N GLY A 42 7.33 -10.41 -1.48
CA GLY A 42 7.26 -10.29 -0.03
C GLY A 42 8.27 -11.20 0.67
N GLY A 43 8.76 -10.75 1.84
CA GLY A 43 9.80 -11.45 2.61
C GLY A 43 11.23 -11.23 2.11
N CYS A 44 11.41 -10.83 0.85
CA CYS A 44 12.72 -10.48 0.27
C CYS A 44 12.97 -8.97 0.20
N ILE A 45 11.89 -8.18 0.13
CA ILE A 45 11.89 -6.73 -0.05
C ILE A 45 10.97 -6.12 1.01
N ASP A 46 11.41 -5.02 1.62
CA ASP A 46 10.59 -4.21 2.51
C ASP A 46 9.56 -3.41 1.69
N ILE A 47 8.26 -3.60 1.95
CA ILE A 47 7.19 -2.93 1.21
C ILE A 47 6.36 -2.11 2.17
N THR A 48 6.24 -0.81 1.90
CA THR A 48 5.40 0.10 2.69
C THR A 48 4.37 0.79 1.82
N THR A 49 3.21 1.08 2.41
CA THR A 49 2.08 1.71 1.73
C THR A 49 1.62 2.95 2.48
N GLU A 50 1.35 4.02 1.74
CA GLU A 50 0.76 5.26 2.22
C GLU A 50 -0.44 5.65 1.38
N VAL A 51 -1.28 6.53 1.90
CA VAL A 51 -2.42 7.09 1.19
C VAL A 51 -2.46 8.61 1.34
N GLU A 52 -2.74 9.28 0.24
CA GLU A 52 -2.99 10.71 0.15
C GLU A 52 -4.39 10.95 -0.41
N TYR A 53 -5.13 11.86 0.20
CA TYR A 53 -6.48 12.22 -0.24
C TYR A 53 -6.43 13.56 -0.97
N VAL A 54 -7.01 13.62 -2.17
CA VAL A 54 -7.05 14.82 -3.04
C VAL A 54 -8.45 15.21 -3.45
#